data_AF-A0A964RZF7-F1
#
_entry.id   AF-A0A964RZF7-F1
#
_cell.length_a   1.000
_cell.length_b   1.000
_cell.length_c   1.000
_cell.angle_alpha   90.00
_cell.angle_beta   90.00
_cell.angle_gamma   90.00
#
_symmetry.space_group_name_H-M   'P 1'
#
loop_
_entity.id
_entity.type
_entity.pdbx_description
1 polymer ?
#
loop_
_entity_poly.entity_id
_entity_poly.type
_entity_poly.pdbx_seq_one_letter_code
_entity_poly.pdbx_strand_id
1 'polypeptide(L)'
;MKRIALLKTLTVILFVICIVTMFFTVPFILVLAVMPGQIPFKINGHAADTLGIETILCMLAAVVGFAFFIYALHLFKKTLELFEKKKMFHADVVKYLDQTGKAILIGYTITAATTFIYNTLVENNLELNVALGFDSSFFIVGLGLFFLVLSDVFLMAKNIKDENDLTL
;
A
#
# COMPACT_ATOMS: atom_id res chain seq x y z
N MET A 1 1.73 -25.89 9.31
CA MET A 1 0.81 -25.06 8.50
C MET A 1 1.51 -24.58 7.23
N LYS A 2 1.67 -25.46 6.22
CA LYS A 2 2.50 -25.18 5.02
C LYS A 2 2.05 -23.93 4.23
N ARG A 3 0.74 -23.66 4.20
CA ARG A 3 0.16 -22.50 3.50
C ARG A 3 0.51 -21.15 4.13
N ILE A 4 0.57 -21.08 5.46
CA ILE A 4 0.96 -19.85 6.18
C ILE A 4 2.44 -19.53 5.95
N ALA A 5 3.29 -20.56 5.96
CA ALA A 5 4.73 -20.39 5.67
C ALA A 5 4.96 -19.88 4.24
N LEU A 6 4.20 -20.40 3.26
CA LEU A 6 4.24 -19.91 1.88
C LEU A 6 3.82 -18.45 1.80
N LEU A 7 2.65 -18.11 2.37
CA LEU A 7 2.12 -16.75 2.35
C LEU A 7 3.10 -15.75 2.99
N LYS A 8 3.67 -16.10 4.15
CA LYS A 8 4.69 -15.28 4.83
C LYS A 8 5.91 -15.06 3.95
N THR A 9 6.42 -16.12 3.32
CA THR A 9 7.59 -16.02 2.43
C THR A 9 7.31 -15.07 1.27
N LEU A 10 6.15 -15.19 0.64
CA LEU A 10 5.74 -14.31 -0.45
C LEU A 10 5.62 -12.85 0.02
N THR A 11 4.99 -12.61 1.18
CA THR A 11 4.87 -11.27 1.77
C THR A 11 6.24 -10.66 2.07
N VAL A 12 7.19 -11.44 2.59
CA VAL A 12 8.55 -10.96 2.88
C VAL A 12 9.30 -10.60 1.60
N ILE A 13 9.23 -11.45 0.58
CA ILE A 13 9.86 -11.17 -0.73
C ILE A 13 9.28 -9.88 -1.32
N LEU A 14 7.95 -9.76 -1.36
CA LEU A 14 7.28 -8.57 -1.87
C LEU A 14 7.68 -7.32 -1.09
N PHE A 15 7.72 -7.39 0.24
CA PHE A 15 8.13 -6.29 1.10
C PHE A 15 9.57 -5.83 0.81
N VAL A 16 10.51 -6.76 0.64
CA VAL A 16 11.91 -6.43 0.31
C VAL A 16 12.00 -5.76 -1.05
N ILE A 17 11.30 -6.30 -2.07
CA ILE A 17 11.26 -5.69 -3.40
C ILE A 17 10.73 -4.26 -3.32
N CYS A 18 9.62 -4.03 -2.59
CA CYS A 18 9.05 -2.69 -2.47
C CYS A 18 9.97 -1.71 -1.76
N ILE A 19 10.69 -2.13 -0.70
CA ILE A 19 11.69 -1.29 -0.03
C ILE A 19 12.83 -0.92 -0.98
N VAL A 20 13.35 -1.90 -1.73
CA VAL A 20 14.42 -1.66 -2.72
C VAL A 20 13.94 -0.66 -3.78
N THR A 21 12.74 -0.84 -4.31
CA THR A 21 12.14 0.11 -5.24
C THR A 21 12.05 1.50 -4.63
N MET A 22 11.55 1.63 -3.39
CA MET A 22 11.45 2.93 -2.71
C MET A 22 12.82 3.60 -2.51
N PHE A 23 13.84 2.81 -2.18
CA PHE A 23 15.21 3.29 -2.01
C PHE A 23 15.80 3.89 -3.29
N PHE A 24 15.46 3.36 -4.47
CA PHE A 24 15.90 3.93 -5.75
C PHE A 24 14.99 5.06 -6.25
N THR A 25 13.68 4.96 -6.05
CA THR A 25 12.71 5.94 -6.55
C THR A 25 12.85 7.31 -5.88
N VAL A 26 13.09 7.36 -4.55
CA VAL A 26 13.19 8.65 -3.84
C VAL A 26 14.39 9.48 -4.30
N PRO A 27 15.64 8.96 -4.33
CA PRO A 27 16.78 9.69 -4.87
C PRO A 27 16.60 10.06 -6.34
N PHE A 28 15.99 9.17 -7.13
CA PHE A 28 15.72 9.45 -8.54
C PHE A 28 14.83 10.69 -8.72
N ILE A 29 13.74 10.82 -7.94
CA ILE A 29 12.87 12.00 -7.97
C ILE A 29 13.63 13.26 -7.52
N LEU A 30 14.54 13.15 -6.55
CA LEU A 30 15.36 14.29 -6.12
C LEU A 30 16.35 14.74 -7.20
N VAL A 31 17.01 13.80 -7.89
CA VAL A 31 17.87 14.12 -9.04
C VAL A 31 17.05 14.78 -10.14
N LEU A 32 15.85 14.26 -10.42
CA LEU A 32 14.93 14.85 -11.38
C LEU A 32 14.54 16.29 -11.01
N ALA A 33 14.34 16.58 -9.73
CA ALA A 33 13.97 17.90 -9.26
C ALA A 33 15.12 18.92 -9.28
N VAL A 34 16.36 18.49 -9.08
CA VAL A 34 17.53 19.40 -8.96
C VAL A 34 18.32 19.51 -10.27
N MET A 35 18.46 18.41 -11.01
CA MET A 35 19.30 18.31 -12.20
C MET A 35 18.59 17.54 -13.34
N PRO A 36 17.40 17.99 -13.79
CA PRO A 36 16.63 17.27 -14.81
C PRO A 36 17.40 17.10 -16.13
N GLY A 37 18.25 18.07 -16.51
CA GLY A 37 19.06 18.01 -17.74
C GLY A 37 20.17 16.95 -17.75
N GLN A 38 20.44 16.27 -16.62
CA GLN A 38 21.38 15.14 -16.58
C GLN A 38 20.73 13.79 -16.87
N ILE A 39 19.40 13.72 -17.00
CA ILE A 39 18.66 12.49 -17.23
C ILE A 39 18.50 12.27 -18.74
N PRO A 40 19.20 11.28 -19.34
CA PRO A 40 19.28 11.15 -20.81
C PRO A 40 18.09 10.38 -21.43
N PHE A 41 17.01 10.18 -20.68
CA PHE A 41 15.84 9.41 -21.11
C PHE A 41 14.54 10.17 -20.86
N LYS A 42 13.50 9.79 -21.61
CA LYS A 42 12.16 10.39 -21.50
C LYS A 42 11.38 9.77 -20.36
N ILE A 43 10.60 10.61 -19.67
CA ILE A 43 9.67 10.22 -18.60
C ILE A 43 8.26 10.52 -19.10
N ASN A 44 7.40 9.52 -19.17
CA ASN A 44 6.04 9.65 -19.74
C ASN A 44 6.01 10.30 -21.13
N GLY A 45 7.03 10.04 -21.97
CA GLY A 45 7.13 10.62 -23.32
C GLY A 45 7.73 12.03 -23.39
N HIS A 46 7.89 12.71 -22.25
CA HIS A 46 8.50 14.03 -22.13
C HIS A 46 9.98 13.94 -21.79
N ALA A 47 10.78 14.90 -22.26
CA ALA A 47 12.17 15.02 -21.85
C ALA A 47 12.22 15.49 -20.39
N ALA A 48 13.18 15.01 -19.60
CA ALA A 48 13.21 15.28 -18.16
C ALA A 48 13.31 16.78 -17.82
N ASP A 49 13.96 17.56 -18.68
CA ASP A 49 14.10 19.02 -18.61
C ASP A 49 12.80 19.79 -18.91
N THR A 50 11.79 19.12 -19.47
CA THR A 50 10.48 19.73 -19.79
C THR A 50 9.41 19.47 -18.73
N LEU A 51 9.73 18.73 -17.66
CA LEU A 51 8.77 18.42 -16.61
C LEU A 51 8.57 19.61 -15.66
N GLY A 52 7.31 20.00 -15.46
CA GLY A 52 6.95 21.05 -14.51
C GLY A 52 6.97 20.60 -13.04
N ILE A 53 6.96 21.58 -12.14
CA ILE A 53 7.04 21.35 -10.68
C ILE A 53 5.83 20.56 -10.16
N GLU A 54 4.67 20.73 -10.79
CA GLU A 54 3.44 20.00 -10.54
C GLU A 54 3.61 18.48 -10.76
N THR A 55 4.41 18.07 -11.75
CA THR A 55 4.69 16.65 -12.00
C THR A 55 5.58 16.07 -10.90
N ILE A 56 6.59 16.81 -10.47
CA ILE A 56 7.47 16.40 -9.37
C ILE A 56 6.66 16.26 -8.06
N LEU A 57 5.78 17.22 -7.77
CA LEU A 57 4.89 17.16 -6.60
C LEU A 57 3.96 15.94 -6.66
N CYS A 58 3.38 15.65 -7.83
CA CYS A 58 2.57 14.45 -8.02
C CYS A 58 3.40 13.17 -7.82
N MET A 59 4.62 13.09 -8.36
CA MET A 59 5.50 11.93 -8.14
C MET A 59 5.83 11.72 -6.67
N LEU A 60 6.11 12.80 -5.92
CA LEU A 60 6.34 12.73 -4.47
C LEU A 60 5.10 12.26 -3.72
N ALA A 61 3.91 12.78 -4.06
CA ALA A 61 2.65 12.34 -3.45
C ALA A 61 2.36 10.86 -3.73
N ALA A 62 2.64 10.39 -4.95
CA ALA A 62 2.52 8.97 -5.30
C ALA A 62 3.46 8.09 -4.47
N VAL A 63 4.70 8.54 -4.20
CA VAL A 63 5.64 7.83 -3.30
C VAL A 63 5.10 7.75 -1.88
N VAL A 64 4.46 8.81 -1.37
CA VAL A 64 3.82 8.78 -0.04
C VAL A 64 2.70 7.73 -0.02
N GLY A 65 1.85 7.69 -1.04
CA GLY A 65 0.82 6.66 -1.17
C GLY A 65 1.41 5.24 -1.22
N PHE A 66 2.50 5.05 -1.98
CA PHE A 66 3.22 3.78 -2.04
C PHE A 66 3.82 3.36 -0.69
N ALA A 67 4.33 4.32 0.11
CA ALA A 67 4.86 4.04 1.44
C ALA A 67 3.79 3.46 2.38
N PHE A 68 2.53 3.89 2.27
CA PHE A 68 1.43 3.30 3.03
C PHE A 68 1.17 1.84 2.64
N PHE A 69 1.29 1.47 1.36
CA PHE A 69 1.19 0.06 0.94
C PHE A 69 2.36 -0.78 1.48
N ILE A 70 3.58 -0.24 1.51
CA ILE A 70 4.73 -0.91 2.14
C ILE A 70 4.48 -1.11 3.64
N TYR A 71 3.94 -0.09 4.31
CA TYR A 71 3.58 -0.19 5.72
C TYR A 71 2.50 -1.25 5.98
N ALA A 72 1.47 -1.33 5.12
CA ALA A 72 0.46 -2.38 5.17
C ALA A 72 1.10 -3.79 5.03
N LEU A 73 2.02 -3.99 4.09
CA LEU A 73 2.75 -5.25 3.94
C LEU A 73 3.58 -5.61 5.17
N HIS A 74 4.23 -4.62 5.79
CA HIS A 74 5.00 -4.81 7.03
C HIS A 74 4.11 -5.27 8.20
N LEU A 75 2.96 -4.64 8.36
CA LEU A 75 1.98 -5.02 9.39
C LEU A 75 1.43 -6.42 9.13
N PHE A 76 1.07 -6.72 7.87
CA PHE A 76 0.58 -8.03 7.50
C PHE A 76 1.63 -9.13 7.75
N LYS A 77 2.91 -8.86 7.45
CA LYS A 77 4.03 -9.75 7.80
C LYS A 77 4.04 -10.05 9.31
N LYS A 78 3.89 -9.03 10.18
CA LYS A 78 3.83 -9.23 11.64
C LYS A 78 2.63 -10.08 12.06
N THR A 79 1.47 -9.91 11.43
CA THR A 79 0.31 -10.77 11.65
C THR A 79 0.62 -12.24 11.33
N LEU A 80 1.26 -12.50 10.19
CA LEU A 80 1.65 -13.85 9.78
C LEU A 80 2.69 -14.49 10.73
N GLU A 81 3.60 -13.70 11.30
CA GLU A 81 4.53 -14.18 12.33
C GLU A 81 3.82 -14.63 13.61
N LEU A 82 2.76 -13.92 14.03
CA LEU A 82 1.94 -14.33 15.17
C LEU A 82 1.15 -15.61 14.88
N PHE A 83 0.63 -15.74 13.65
CA PHE A 83 -0.07 -16.95 13.21
C PHE A 83 0.84 -18.18 13.20
N GLU A 84 2.09 -18.02 12.73
CA GLU A 84 3.09 -19.09 12.75
C GLU A 84 3.43 -19.53 14.19
N LYS A 85 3.52 -18.56 15.11
CA LYS A 85 3.71 -18.81 16.55
C LYS A 85 2.45 -19.35 17.25
N LYS A 86 1.37 -19.64 16.52
CA LYS A 86 0.06 -20.08 17.02
C LYS A 86 -0.60 -19.08 18.01
N LYS A 87 -0.22 -17.80 17.96
CA LYS A 87 -0.76 -16.71 18.79
C LYS A 87 -1.84 -15.93 18.02
N MET A 88 -2.83 -16.65 17.46
CA MET A 88 -3.85 -16.08 16.58
C MET A 88 -4.82 -15.12 17.29
N PHE A 89 -5.03 -15.30 18.59
CA PHE A 89 -5.92 -14.46 19.41
C PHE A 89 -5.17 -13.39 20.22
N HIS A 90 -3.94 -13.06 19.82
CA HIS A 90 -3.18 -12.00 20.48
C HIS A 90 -3.79 -10.63 20.12
N ALA A 91 -3.81 -9.67 21.05
CA ALA A 91 -4.35 -8.33 20.80
C ALA A 91 -3.64 -7.63 19.63
N ASP A 92 -2.35 -7.94 19.43
CA ASP A 92 -1.58 -7.44 18.29
C ASP A 92 -2.10 -7.90 16.93
N VAL A 93 -2.72 -9.09 16.82
CA VAL A 93 -3.31 -9.56 15.56
C VAL A 93 -4.43 -8.61 15.12
N VAL A 94 -5.34 -8.29 16.04
CA VAL A 94 -6.45 -7.35 15.82
C VAL A 94 -5.88 -5.99 15.39
N LYS A 95 -4.94 -5.45 16.17
CA LYS A 95 -4.29 -4.17 15.90
C LYS A 95 -3.61 -4.14 14.52
N TYR A 96 -2.85 -5.16 14.16
CA TYR A 96 -2.14 -5.19 12.89
C TYR A 96 -3.09 -5.34 11.69
N LEU A 97 -4.17 -6.13 11.81
CA LEU A 97 -5.19 -6.24 10.76
C LEU A 97 -5.91 -4.90 10.53
N ASP A 98 -6.36 -4.24 11.61
CA ASP A 98 -7.00 -2.91 11.53
C ASP A 98 -6.08 -1.88 10.85
N GLN A 99 -4.83 -1.81 11.31
CA GLN A 99 -3.86 -0.87 10.74
C GLN A 99 -3.49 -1.22 9.30
N THR A 100 -3.46 -2.50 8.93
CA THR A 100 -3.22 -2.94 7.54
C THR A 100 -4.35 -2.45 6.63
N GLY A 101 -5.61 -2.63 7.04
CA GLY A 101 -6.76 -2.16 6.27
C GLY A 101 -6.76 -0.64 6.11
N LYS A 102 -6.55 0.12 7.19
CA LYS A 102 -6.45 1.58 7.16
C LYS A 102 -5.30 2.06 6.26
N ALA A 103 -4.13 1.43 6.35
CA ALA A 103 -2.99 1.80 5.52
C ALA A 103 -3.26 1.56 4.03
N ILE A 104 -3.90 0.45 3.66
CA ILE A 104 -4.31 0.19 2.27
C ILE A 104 -5.26 1.28 1.76
N LEU A 105 -6.30 1.61 2.54
CA LEU A 105 -7.29 2.63 2.14
C LEU A 105 -6.65 4.02 2.01
N ILE A 106 -5.85 4.44 2.99
CA ILE A 106 -5.15 5.73 2.96
C ILE A 106 -4.19 5.81 1.78
N GLY A 107 -3.36 4.77 1.59
CA GLY A 107 -2.42 4.70 0.47
C GLY A 107 -3.13 4.80 -0.87
N TYR A 108 -4.21 4.04 -1.04
CA TYR A 108 -5.04 4.09 -2.24
C TYR A 108 -5.63 5.47 -2.48
N THR A 109 -6.26 6.08 -1.46
CA THR A 109 -6.83 7.43 -1.58
C THR A 109 -5.79 8.47 -2.00
N ILE A 110 -4.58 8.43 -1.43
CA ILE A 110 -3.48 9.33 -1.82
C ILE A 110 -3.10 9.11 -3.28
N THR A 111 -2.90 7.85 -3.70
CA THR A 111 -2.53 7.55 -5.10
C THR A 111 -3.64 7.94 -6.08
N ALA A 112 -4.90 7.64 -5.77
CA ALA A 112 -6.03 7.99 -6.63
C ALA A 112 -6.19 9.50 -6.77
N ALA A 113 -6.09 10.25 -5.66
CA ALA A 113 -6.11 11.70 -5.68
C ALA A 113 -4.94 12.27 -6.50
N THR A 114 -3.74 11.71 -6.33
CA THR A 114 -2.55 12.12 -7.08
C THR A 114 -2.73 11.91 -8.58
N THR A 115 -3.20 10.73 -9.00
CA THR A 115 -3.46 10.44 -10.42
C THR A 115 -4.53 11.37 -10.99
N PHE A 116 -5.61 11.62 -10.24
CA PHE A 116 -6.66 12.54 -10.66
C PHE A 116 -6.13 13.97 -10.86
N ILE A 117 -5.32 14.46 -9.92
CA ILE A 117 -4.69 15.79 -10.00
C ILE A 117 -3.74 15.85 -11.19
N TYR A 118 -2.90 14.83 -11.39
CA TYR A 118 -1.93 14.77 -12.49
C TYR A 118 -2.63 14.81 -13.86
N ASN A 119 -3.66 13.98 -14.07
CA ASN A 119 -4.39 13.94 -15.34
C ASN A 119 -5.11 15.27 -15.63
N THR A 120 -5.64 15.92 -14.58
CA THR A 120 -6.37 17.18 -14.71
C THR A 120 -5.45 18.37 -14.96
N LEU A 121 -4.33 18.47 -14.22
CA LEU A 121 -3.48 19.67 -14.25
C LEU A 121 -2.30 19.57 -15.23
N VAL A 122 -1.80 18.35 -15.51
CA VAL A 122 -0.57 18.15 -16.30
C VAL A 122 -0.91 17.71 -17.72
N GLU A 123 -1.64 16.60 -17.86
CA GLU A 123 -1.94 16.05 -19.19
C GLU A 123 -3.07 16.81 -19.89
N ASN A 124 -3.87 17.58 -19.15
CA ASN A 124 -5.07 18.28 -19.64
C ASN A 124 -6.04 17.35 -20.40
N ASN A 125 -5.89 16.05 -20.17
CA ASN A 125 -6.67 14.98 -20.74
C ASN A 125 -7.61 14.49 -19.65
N LEU A 126 -8.80 15.10 -19.59
CA LEU A 126 -9.94 14.53 -18.87
C LEU A 126 -10.53 13.38 -19.69
N GLU A 127 -9.69 12.43 -20.12
CA GLU A 127 -10.19 11.12 -20.50
C GLU A 127 -10.53 10.40 -19.20
N LEU A 128 -11.76 10.62 -18.73
CA LEU A 128 -12.44 9.74 -17.79
C LEU A 128 -12.62 8.40 -18.49
N ASN A 129 -11.53 7.65 -18.60
CA ASN A 129 -11.54 6.27 -19.06
C ASN A 129 -12.08 5.44 -17.89
N VAL A 130 -13.39 5.57 -17.65
CA VAL A 130 -14.15 4.72 -16.73
C VAL A 130 -14.29 3.38 -17.43
N ALA A 131 -13.19 2.63 -17.49
CA ALA A 131 -13.23 1.23 -17.86
C ALA A 131 -13.99 0.50 -16.75
N LEU A 132 -15.31 0.34 -16.93
CA LEU A 132 -16.20 -0.45 -16.09
C LEU A 132 -15.87 -1.96 -16.21
N GLY A 133 -14.63 -2.32 -15.90
CA GLY A 133 -14.17 -3.69 -15.68
C GLY A 133 -14.04 -3.96 -14.18
N PHE A 134 -13.42 -5.10 -13.82
CA PHE A 134 -12.84 -5.30 -12.48
C PHE A 134 -11.73 -4.27 -12.28
N ASP A 135 -12.12 -3.03 -12.02
CA ASP A 135 -11.20 -1.92 -11.93
C ASP A 135 -10.35 -2.16 -10.68
N SER A 136 -9.03 -2.20 -10.87
CA SER A 136 -8.05 -2.53 -9.81
C SER A 136 -8.31 -1.75 -8.52
N SER A 137 -8.83 -0.53 -8.66
CA SER A 137 -9.40 0.36 -7.66
C SER A 137 -10.39 -0.28 -6.68
N PHE A 138 -11.49 -0.87 -7.15
CA PHE A 138 -12.50 -1.46 -6.27
C PHE A 138 -11.97 -2.69 -5.54
N PHE A 139 -11.07 -3.45 -6.18
CA PHE A 139 -10.42 -4.58 -5.54
C PHE A 139 -9.50 -4.12 -4.39
N ILE A 140 -8.74 -3.03 -4.56
CA ILE A 140 -7.88 -2.47 -3.51
C ILE A 140 -8.73 -1.96 -2.33
N VAL A 141 -9.81 -1.24 -2.60
CA VAL A 141 -10.74 -0.77 -1.56
C VAL A 141 -11.38 -1.96 -0.83
N GLY A 142 -11.87 -2.94 -1.58
CA GLY A 142 -12.44 -4.17 -1.03
C GLY A 142 -11.43 -4.94 -0.16
N LEU A 143 -10.17 -5.01 -0.58
CA LEU A 143 -9.09 -5.63 0.20
C LEU A 143 -8.82 -4.86 1.49
N GLY A 144 -8.76 -3.53 1.44
CA GLY A 144 -8.60 -2.69 2.63
C GLY A 144 -9.73 -2.89 3.65
N LEU A 145 -10.98 -2.86 3.18
CA LEU A 145 -12.16 -3.14 4.01
C LEU A 145 -12.16 -4.57 4.56
N PHE A 146 -11.74 -5.54 3.75
CA PHE A 146 -11.62 -6.94 4.18
C PHE A 146 -10.69 -7.11 5.37
N PHE A 147 -9.54 -6.40 5.39
CA PHE A 147 -8.64 -6.40 6.54
C PHE A 147 -9.26 -5.79 7.81
N LEU A 148 -10.08 -4.75 7.66
CA LEU A 148 -10.84 -4.17 8.79
C LEU A 148 -11.86 -5.15 9.34
N VAL A 149 -12.66 -5.77 8.46
CA VAL A 149 -13.65 -6.78 8.87
C VAL A 149 -12.96 -7.97 9.55
N LEU A 150 -11.81 -8.42 9.03
CA LEU A 150 -11.03 -9.46 9.69
C LEU A 150 -10.59 -9.04 11.10
N SER A 151 -10.16 -7.80 11.30
CA SER A 151 -9.84 -7.29 12.64
C SER A 151 -11.00 -7.45 13.60
N ASP A 152 -12.21 -7.07 13.19
CA ASP A 152 -13.42 -7.17 14.01
C ASP A 152 -13.80 -8.63 14.31
N VAL A 153 -13.69 -9.51 13.32
CA VAL A 153 -13.93 -10.95 13.50
C VAL A 153 -12.93 -11.55 14.49
N PHE A 154 -11.64 -11.19 14.39
CA PHE A 154 -10.62 -11.66 15.34
C PHE A 154 -10.83 -11.10 16.75
N LEU A 155 -11.30 -9.86 16.88
CA LEU A 155 -11.65 -9.27 18.17
C LEU A 155 -12.80 -10.03 18.83
N MET A 156 -13.86 -10.30 18.07
CA MET A 156 -15.00 -11.08 18.56
C MET A 156 -14.58 -12.49 18.97
N ALA A 157 -13.79 -13.17 18.14
CA ALA A 157 -13.31 -14.52 18.44
C ALA A 157 -12.39 -14.55 19.66
N LYS A 158 -11.57 -13.51 19.87
CA LYS A 158 -10.76 -13.36 21.09
C LYS A 158 -11.64 -13.21 22.32
N ASN A 159 -12.66 -12.35 22.30
CA ASN A 159 -13.54 -12.14 23.44
C ASN A 159 -14.29 -13.41 23.83
N ILE A 160 -14.83 -14.15 22.85
CA ILE A 160 -15.48 -15.45 23.10
C ILE A 160 -14.51 -16.45 23.75
N LYS A 161 -13.26 -16.47 23.29
CA LYS A 161 -12.24 -17.35 23.87
C LYS A 161 -11.91 -16.95 25.32
N ASP A 162 -11.71 -15.65 25.57
CA ASP A 162 -11.38 -15.13 26.89
C ASP A 162 -12.53 -15.39 27.89
N GLU A 163 -13.79 -15.26 27.46
CA GLU A 163 -14.97 -15.63 28.26
C GLU A 163 -15.00 -17.12 28.59
N ASN A 164 -14.76 -17.99 27.61
CA ASN A 164 -14.75 -19.44 27.82
C ASN A 164 -13.63 -19.87 28.77
N ASP A 165 -12.45 -19.26 28.66
CA ASP A 165 -11.30 -19.52 29.55
C ASP A 165 -11.55 -19.01 30.99
N LEU A 166 -12.48 -18.07 31.20
CA LEU A 166 -12.89 -17.60 32.54
C LEU A 166 -13.97 -18.48 33.20
N THR A 167 -14.71 -19.25 32.40
CA THR A 167 -15.82 -20.11 32.88
C THR A 167 -15.43 -21.55 33.18
N LEU A 168 -14.22 -21.96 32.81
CA LEU A 168 -13.64 -23.29 33.07
C LEU A 168 -12.66 -23.25 34.25
#